data_AF-A0A3N5FVQ0-F1
#
_entry.id   AF-A0A3N5FVQ0-F1
#
_cell.length_a   1.000
_cell.length_b   1.000
_cell.length_c   1.000
_cell.angle_alpha   90.00
_cell.angle_beta   90.00
_cell.angle_gamma   90.00
#
_symmetry.space_group_name_H-M   'P 1'
#
loop_
_entity.id
_entity.type
_entity.pdbx_description
1 polymer ?
#
loop_
_entity_poly.entity_id
_entity_poly.type
_entity_poly.pdbx_seq_one_letter_code
_entity_poly.pdbx_strand_id
1 'polypeptide(L)'
;MPEIIALDPDFAATARGAALVARVKADPRLRDSEVRALVQNGTYDASLSAPIQPESRAPATVFQPLDYCGTRRAARYAMKPVVEARINGAPGQLINLSVTGAQVVAQIRMRPTEKVRLALTDATTELRLTGAVAWANLEISARGVQQYRAGLELCSADEEVMERYCQRNRQA
;
A
#
# COMPACT_ATOMS: atom_id res chain seq x y z
N MET A 1 -20.36 14.22 -3.62
CA MET A 1 -18.94 13.87 -3.83
C MET A 1 -18.21 15.14 -4.23
N PRO A 2 -16.94 15.34 -3.84
CA PRO A 2 -16.25 16.60 -4.13
C PRO A 2 -16.05 16.73 -5.64
N GLU A 3 -16.40 17.90 -6.19
CA GLU A 3 -16.20 18.21 -7.60
C GLU A 3 -14.73 18.57 -7.88
N ILE A 4 -14.05 19.20 -6.91
CA ILE A 4 -12.65 19.63 -7.03
C ILE A 4 -11.85 19.16 -5.82
N ILE A 5 -10.69 18.56 -6.09
CA ILE A 5 -9.64 18.25 -5.11
C ILE A 5 -8.45 19.14 -5.43
N ALA A 6 -8.28 20.18 -4.63
CA ALA A 6 -7.20 21.15 -4.76
C ALA A 6 -5.95 20.66 -4.01
N LEU A 7 -4.79 20.63 -4.68
CA LEU A 7 -3.50 20.27 -4.10
C LEU A 7 -2.52 21.45 -4.20
N ASP A 8 -1.70 21.64 -3.18
CA ASP A 8 -0.56 22.54 -3.26
C ASP A 8 0.45 22.04 -4.32
N PRO A 9 1.03 22.91 -5.17
CA PRO A 9 1.90 22.52 -6.27
C PRO A 9 3.21 21.90 -5.79
N ASP A 10 3.79 22.40 -4.69
CA ASP A 10 5.01 21.82 -4.12
C ASP A 10 4.73 20.43 -3.57
N PHE A 11 3.55 20.23 -2.96
CA PHE A 11 3.11 18.92 -2.53
C PHE A 11 2.83 17.97 -3.71
N ALA A 12 2.17 18.45 -4.76
CA ALA A 12 1.82 17.66 -5.94
C ALA A 12 3.06 17.15 -6.68
N ALA A 13 4.16 17.90 -6.64
CA ALA A 13 5.46 17.51 -7.20
C ALA A 13 6.18 16.40 -6.40
N THR A 14 5.75 16.11 -5.16
CA THR A 14 6.34 15.03 -4.37
C THR A 14 5.85 13.65 -4.83
N ALA A 15 6.61 12.60 -4.53
CA ALA A 15 6.18 11.21 -4.71
C ALA A 15 4.85 10.91 -3.98
N ARG A 16 4.58 11.60 -2.86
CA ARG A 16 3.36 11.46 -2.05
C ARG A 16 2.16 12.12 -2.71
N GLY A 17 2.34 13.30 -3.31
CA GLY A 17 1.34 13.96 -4.13
C GLY A 17 0.96 13.11 -5.34
N ALA A 18 1.95 12.62 -6.09
CA ALA A 18 1.73 11.72 -7.22
C ALA A 18 0.93 10.45 -6.81
N ALA A 19 1.26 9.84 -5.67
CA ALA A 19 0.54 8.69 -5.14
C ALA A 19 -0.91 9.01 -4.72
N LEU A 20 -1.18 10.23 -4.23
CA LEU A 20 -2.55 10.69 -3.95
C LEU A 20 -3.36 10.85 -5.24
N VAL A 21 -2.80 11.52 -6.26
CA VAL A 21 -3.47 11.71 -7.56
C VAL A 21 -3.80 10.37 -8.21
N ALA A 22 -2.86 9.42 -8.22
CA ALA A 22 -3.09 8.09 -8.77
C ALA A 22 -4.25 7.35 -8.09
N ARG A 23 -4.41 7.51 -6.76
CA ARG A 23 -5.51 6.89 -6.00
C ARG A 23 -6.85 7.54 -6.29
N VAL A 24 -6.91 8.87 -6.36
CA VAL A 24 -8.13 9.59 -6.73
C VAL A 24 -8.61 9.12 -8.11
N LYS A 25 -7.68 8.99 -9.07
CA LYS A 25 -8.01 8.50 -10.42
C LYS A 25 -8.45 7.03 -10.46
N ALA A 26 -7.98 6.20 -9.54
CA ALA A 26 -8.30 4.78 -9.48
C ALA A 26 -9.59 4.48 -8.71
N ASP A 27 -10.08 5.39 -7.86
CA ASP A 27 -11.30 5.21 -7.07
C ASP A 27 -12.56 5.47 -7.93
N PRO A 28 -13.41 4.45 -8.18
CA PRO A 28 -14.64 4.62 -8.96
C PRO A 28 -15.60 5.66 -8.39
N ARG A 29 -15.54 5.92 -7.07
CA ARG A 29 -16.37 6.92 -6.42
C ARG A 29 -15.89 8.33 -6.76
N LEU A 30 -14.61 8.54 -7.01
CA LEU A 30 -14.02 9.86 -7.29
C LEU A 30 -13.77 10.11 -8.79
N ARG A 31 -14.37 9.30 -9.66
CA ARG A 31 -14.18 9.39 -11.13
C ARG A 31 -14.57 10.76 -11.71
N ASP A 32 -15.52 11.44 -11.07
CA ASP A 32 -16.06 12.72 -11.50
C ASP A 32 -15.38 13.90 -10.77
N SER A 33 -14.40 13.62 -9.90
CA SER A 33 -13.63 14.63 -9.17
C SER A 33 -12.43 15.12 -9.99
N GLU A 34 -12.30 16.44 -10.13
CA GLU A 34 -11.18 17.06 -10.82
C GLU A 34 -10.04 17.38 -9.84
N VAL A 35 -8.82 16.91 -10.11
CA VAL A 35 -7.64 17.25 -9.30
C VAL A 35 -6.92 18.46 -9.90
N ARG A 36 -6.88 19.57 -9.17
CA ARG A 36 -6.22 20.82 -9.61
C ARG A 36 -5.08 21.20 -8.67
N ALA A 37 -3.98 21.71 -9.23
CA ALA A 37 -2.92 22.33 -8.43
C ALA A 37 -3.26 23.81 -8.17
N LEU A 38 -3.15 24.26 -6.92
CA LEU A 38 -3.34 25.65 -6.52
C LEU A 38 -2.10 26.46 -6.89
N VAL A 39 -2.11 27.11 -8.05
CA VAL A 39 -1.06 28.08 -8.37
C VAL A 39 -1.29 29.32 -7.50
N GLN A 40 -0.51 29.44 -6.41
CA GLN A 40 -0.47 30.68 -5.64
C GLN A 40 0.22 31.75 -6.48
N ASN A 41 -0.57 32.60 -7.14
CA ASN A 41 -0.07 33.84 -7.70
C ASN A 41 0.31 34.74 -6.52
N GLY A 42 1.62 34.90 -6.30
CA GLY A 42 2.16 35.49 -5.09
C GLY A 42 1.60 36.89 -4.79
N THR A 43 1.14 37.07 -3.56
CA THR A 43 1.42 38.28 -2.79
C THR A 43 1.59 37.83 -1.35
N TYR A 44 2.85 37.70 -0.93
CA TYR A 44 3.17 37.50 0.47
C TYR A 44 2.83 38.81 1.20
N ASP A 45 1.75 38.80 1.98
CA ASP A 45 1.66 39.71 3.12
C ASP A 45 1.85 38.84 4.37
N ALA A 46 3.10 38.79 4.83
CA ALA A 46 3.48 38.09 6.03
C ALA A 46 2.97 38.89 7.23
N SER A 47 1.72 38.66 7.62
CA SER A 47 1.23 39.05 8.94
C SER A 47 0.05 38.19 9.35
N LEU A 48 0.31 37.13 10.11
CA LEU A 48 -0.51 36.75 11.26
C LEU A 48 0.38 35.98 12.25
N SER A 49 0.93 36.75 13.20
CA SER A 49 1.34 36.20 14.49
C SER A 49 0.08 35.71 15.22
N ALA A 50 0.03 34.44 15.57
CA ALA A 50 -0.81 33.96 16.66
C ALA A 50 -0.06 32.84 17.39
N PRO A 51 0.27 33.00 18.68
CA PRO A 51 0.80 31.90 19.48
C PRO A 51 -0.35 30.94 19.80
N ILE A 52 -0.27 29.70 19.30
CA ILE A 52 -1.22 28.64 19.68
C ILE A 52 -0.74 28.05 21.01
N GLN A 53 -1.52 28.28 22.07
CA GLN A 53 -1.36 27.68 23.40
C GLN A 53 -1.50 26.15 23.34
N PRO A 54 -0.77 25.38 24.18
CA PRO A 54 -0.76 23.92 24.13
C PRO A 54 -1.79 23.35 25.11
N GLU A 55 -3.06 23.28 24.74
CA GLU A 55 -4.04 22.54 25.53
C GLU A 55 -5.15 21.92 24.67
N SER A 56 -4.78 20.83 24.00
CA SER A 56 -5.71 19.75 23.74
C SER A 56 -4.95 18.43 23.80
N ARG A 57 -5.23 17.65 24.85
CA ARG A 57 -4.73 16.30 25.04
C ARG A 57 -5.34 15.40 23.96
N ALA A 58 -4.73 15.39 22.79
CA ALA A 58 -4.99 14.38 21.76
C ALA A 58 -4.54 13.00 22.30
N PRO A 59 -5.25 11.89 21.99
CA PRO A 59 -4.77 10.56 22.33
C PRO A 59 -3.38 10.38 21.70
N ALA A 60 -2.47 9.77 22.46
CA ALA A 60 -1.12 9.48 22.02
C ALA A 60 -1.15 8.50 20.84
N THR A 61 -1.34 9.03 19.65
CA THR A 61 -1.04 8.36 18.40
C THR A 61 0.45 8.07 18.44
N VAL A 62 0.79 6.80 18.61
CA VAL A 62 2.15 6.32 18.46
C VAL A 62 2.56 6.68 17.03
N PHE A 63 3.36 7.73 16.87
CA PHE A 63 4.00 8.05 15.60
C PHE A 63 4.96 6.90 15.30
N GLN A 64 4.49 5.92 14.52
CA GLN A 64 5.38 4.93 13.96
C GLN A 64 6.41 5.66 13.09
N PRO A 65 7.68 5.22 13.09
CA PRO A 65 8.73 5.86 12.30
C PRO A 65 8.27 6.06 10.87
N LEU A 66 8.30 7.31 10.40
CA LEU A 66 7.99 7.65 9.02
C LEU A 66 8.97 6.88 8.12
N ASP A 67 8.45 5.99 7.28
CA ASP A 67 9.15 5.55 6.08
C ASP A 67 9.55 6.81 5.30
N TYR A 68 10.85 7.12 5.21
CA TYR A 68 11.39 8.37 4.61
C TYR A 68 10.96 8.59 3.15
N CYS A 69 10.42 7.56 2.47
CA CYS A 69 9.86 7.65 1.13
C CYS A 69 8.34 7.99 1.09
N GLY A 70 7.65 8.06 2.24
CA GLY A 70 6.35 8.71 2.46
C GLY A 70 5.11 8.22 1.68
N THR A 71 5.23 7.20 0.81
CA THR A 71 4.15 6.71 -0.08
C THR A 71 3.49 5.41 0.38
N ARG A 72 4.01 4.77 1.42
CA ARG A 72 3.47 3.51 1.94
C ARG A 72 2.26 3.75 2.86
N ARG A 73 1.21 2.95 2.68
CA ARG A 73 -0.06 3.04 3.42
C ARG A 73 -0.10 2.23 4.71
N ALA A 74 0.76 1.21 4.84
CA ALA A 74 0.82 0.32 6.00
C ALA A 74 2.23 -0.27 6.15
N ALA A 75 2.59 -0.65 7.37
CA ALA A 75 3.83 -1.37 7.65
C ALA A 75 3.85 -2.72 6.92
N ARG A 76 4.99 -3.07 6.33
CA ARG A 76 5.23 -4.37 5.69
C ARG A 76 6.05 -5.24 6.63
N TYR A 77 5.54 -6.42 6.92
CA TYR A 77 6.22 -7.40 7.74
C TYR A 77 6.80 -8.49 6.84
N ALA A 78 8.10 -8.76 6.99
CA ALA A 78 8.71 -9.95 6.42
C ALA A 78 8.04 -11.18 7.04
N MET A 79 7.64 -12.15 6.23
CA MET A 79 6.89 -13.32 6.69
C MET A 79 7.82 -14.51 6.86
N LYS A 80 7.58 -15.33 7.88
CA LYS A 80 8.34 -16.56 8.09
C LYS A 80 8.19 -17.48 6.85
N PRO A 81 9.25 -18.19 6.44
CA PRO A 81 9.22 -19.07 5.27
C PRO A 81 8.30 -20.29 5.42
N VAL A 82 7.77 -20.52 6.64
CA VAL A 82 6.78 -21.57 6.92
C VAL A 82 5.38 -21.26 6.37
N VAL A 83 5.11 -20.02 5.97
CA VAL A 83 3.82 -19.65 5.38
C VAL A 83 3.79 -20.10 3.93
N GLU A 84 3.00 -21.11 3.63
CA GLU A 84 2.79 -21.56 2.25
C GLU A 84 1.85 -20.58 1.53
N ALA A 85 2.32 -20.02 0.41
CA ALA A 85 1.53 -19.13 -0.41
C ALA A 85 1.09 -19.82 -1.71
N ARG A 86 -0.20 -19.71 -2.03
CA ARG A 86 -0.74 -20.12 -3.33
C ARG A 86 -1.35 -18.92 -4.05
N ILE A 87 -0.86 -18.63 -5.24
CA ILE A 87 -1.32 -17.53 -6.10
C ILE A 87 -2.11 -18.15 -7.24
N ASN A 88 -3.41 -17.87 -7.32
CA ASN A 88 -4.33 -18.49 -8.28
C ASN A 88 -4.27 -20.04 -8.27
N GLY A 89 -3.97 -20.63 -7.11
CA GLY A 89 -3.80 -22.08 -6.94
C GLY A 89 -2.40 -22.60 -7.27
N ALA A 90 -1.55 -21.82 -7.92
CA ALA A 90 -0.16 -22.18 -8.16
C ALA A 90 0.72 -21.91 -6.91
N PRO A 91 1.72 -22.76 -6.63
CA PRO A 91 2.63 -22.52 -5.52
C PRO A 91 3.46 -21.26 -5.76
N GLY A 92 3.70 -20.51 -4.69
CA GLY A 92 4.61 -19.38 -4.69
C GLY A 92 5.14 -19.09 -3.29
N GLN A 93 5.93 -18.03 -3.20
CA GLN A 93 6.57 -17.60 -1.96
C GLN A 93 6.02 -16.23 -1.57
N LEU A 94 5.62 -16.09 -0.30
CA LEU A 94 5.31 -14.80 0.29
C LEU A 94 6.61 -14.16 0.81
N ILE A 95 6.91 -12.95 0.34
CA ILE A 95 8.12 -12.20 0.74
C ILE A 95 7.80 -11.27 1.90
N ASN A 96 6.75 -10.47 1.74
CA ASN A 96 6.24 -9.60 2.79
C ASN A 96 4.72 -9.46 2.67
N LEU A 97 4.10 -9.13 3.79
CA LEU A 97 2.67 -8.89 3.90
C LEU A 97 2.42 -7.63 4.71
N SER A 98 1.39 -6.90 4.34
CA SER A 98 0.84 -5.75 5.03
C SER A 98 -0.68 -5.85 5.02
N VAL A 99 -1.33 -5.01 5.81
CA VAL A 99 -2.80 -4.93 5.85
C VAL A 99 -3.40 -4.64 4.47
N THR A 100 -2.76 -3.76 3.69
CA THR A 100 -3.28 -3.31 2.39
C THR A 100 -2.68 -4.03 1.17
N GLY A 101 -1.67 -4.88 1.36
CA GLY A 101 -0.88 -5.38 0.23
C GLY A 101 0.05 -6.54 0.59
N ALA A 102 0.52 -7.26 -0.43
CA ALA A 102 1.45 -8.37 -0.28
C ALA A 102 2.53 -8.32 -1.37
N GLN A 103 3.68 -8.91 -1.11
CA GLN A 103 4.69 -9.15 -2.14
C GLN A 103 4.95 -10.64 -2.26
N VAL A 104 4.87 -11.15 -3.47
CA VAL A 104 4.97 -12.58 -3.76
C VAL A 104 5.95 -12.84 -4.89
N VAL A 105 6.47 -14.06 -4.93
CA VAL A 105 7.23 -14.61 -6.05
C VAL A 105 6.56 -15.91 -6.49
N ALA A 106 6.24 -16.04 -7.77
CA ALA A 106 5.60 -17.24 -8.30
C ALA A 106 6.11 -17.56 -9.71
N GLN A 107 6.02 -18.84 -10.10
CA GLN A 107 6.37 -19.30 -11.46
C GLN A 107 5.18 -19.21 -12.43
N ILE A 108 4.29 -18.26 -12.20
CA ILE A 108 3.18 -17.95 -13.10
C ILE A 108 3.35 -16.55 -13.65
N ARG A 109 2.91 -16.34 -14.89
CA ARG A 109 2.92 -15.01 -15.49
C ARG A 109 1.92 -14.12 -14.75
N MET A 110 2.34 -12.92 -14.36
CA MET A 110 1.51 -11.94 -13.68
C MET A 110 1.54 -10.62 -14.45
N ARG A 111 0.38 -9.99 -14.66
CA ARG A 111 0.26 -8.70 -15.33
C ARG A 111 -0.26 -7.64 -14.39
N PRO A 112 0.18 -6.38 -14.48
CA PRO A 112 -0.43 -5.28 -13.74
C PRO A 112 -1.95 -5.22 -13.97
N THR A 113 -2.70 -4.87 -12.93
CA THR A 113 -4.18 -4.84 -12.85
C THR A 113 -4.89 -6.20 -12.93
N GLU A 114 -4.14 -7.31 -13.09
CA GLU A 114 -4.69 -8.66 -13.07
C GLU A 114 -5.24 -8.99 -11.67
N LYS A 115 -6.47 -9.53 -11.61
CA LYS A 115 -7.07 -10.00 -10.35
C LYS A 115 -6.42 -11.32 -9.93
N VAL A 116 -6.06 -11.40 -8.66
CA VAL A 116 -5.40 -12.57 -8.09
C VAL A 116 -6.09 -13.04 -6.82
N ARG A 117 -6.10 -14.37 -6.65
CA ARG A 117 -6.49 -15.05 -5.41
C ARG A 117 -5.21 -15.49 -4.71
N LEU A 118 -5.03 -15.03 -3.48
CA LEU A 118 -3.91 -15.40 -2.62
C LEU A 118 -4.45 -16.25 -1.47
N ALA A 119 -3.99 -17.49 -1.36
CA ALA A 119 -4.22 -18.31 -0.18
C ALA A 119 -2.91 -18.41 0.60
N LEU A 120 -2.94 -18.04 1.87
CA LEU A 120 -1.82 -18.15 2.80
C LEU A 120 -2.19 -19.22 3.83
N THR A 121 -1.41 -20.28 3.88
CA THR A 121 -1.62 -21.36 4.84
C THR A 121 -0.48 -21.35 5.85
N ASP A 122 -0.82 -21.27 7.12
CA ASP A 122 0.09 -21.56 8.22
C ASP A 122 -0.34 -22.83 8.97
N ALA A 123 0.38 -23.21 10.03
CA ALA A 123 0.11 -24.43 10.80
C ALA A 123 -1.28 -24.46 11.48
N THR A 124 -1.97 -23.32 11.57
CA THR A 124 -3.20 -23.14 12.37
C THR A 124 -4.36 -22.56 11.57
N THR A 125 -4.12 -21.89 10.46
CA THR A 125 -5.15 -21.11 9.75
C THR A 125 -4.83 -21.02 8.27
N GLU A 126 -5.87 -21.13 7.44
CA GLU A 126 -5.83 -20.76 6.03
C GLU A 126 -6.49 -19.40 5.85
N LEU A 127 -5.74 -18.41 5.35
CA LEU A 127 -6.22 -17.08 5.04
C LEU A 127 -6.37 -16.91 3.53
N ARG A 128 -7.59 -16.67 3.06
CA ARG A 128 -7.90 -16.45 1.65
C ARG A 128 -8.17 -14.99 1.38
N LEU A 129 -7.39 -14.42 0.46
CA LEU A 129 -7.40 -13.01 0.12
C LEU A 129 -7.60 -12.84 -1.38
N THR A 130 -8.25 -11.74 -1.75
CA THR A 130 -8.36 -11.29 -3.14
C THR A 130 -7.67 -9.95 -3.30
N GLY A 131 -6.97 -9.78 -4.41
CA GLY A 131 -6.27 -8.55 -4.73
C GLY A 131 -6.09 -8.35 -6.22
N ALA A 132 -5.39 -7.27 -6.56
CA ALA A 132 -4.94 -6.98 -7.90
C ALA A 132 -3.41 -6.82 -7.92
N VAL A 133 -2.79 -7.19 -9.03
CA VAL A 133 -1.35 -6.97 -9.23
C VAL A 133 -1.09 -5.48 -9.42
N ALA A 134 -0.43 -4.85 -8.46
CA ALA A 134 -0.01 -3.45 -8.55
C ALA A 134 1.20 -3.30 -9.48
N TRP A 135 2.13 -4.24 -9.43
CA TRP A 135 3.29 -4.32 -10.33
C TRP A 135 3.81 -5.76 -10.42
N ALA A 136 4.50 -6.09 -11.51
CA ALA A 136 5.16 -7.37 -11.69
C ALA A 136 6.51 -7.19 -12.39
N ASN A 137 7.52 -7.93 -11.95
CA ASN A 137 8.85 -7.98 -12.52
C ASN A 137 9.26 -9.43 -12.80
N LEU A 138 9.89 -9.69 -13.94
CA LEU A 138 10.42 -11.00 -14.28
C LEU A 138 11.83 -11.14 -13.68
N GLU A 139 12.03 -12.20 -12.92
CA GLU A 139 13.31 -12.59 -12.31
C GLU A 139 13.70 -13.98 -12.81
N ILE A 140 15.00 -14.21 -12.95
CA ILE A 140 15.55 -15.54 -13.25
C ILE A 140 16.19 -16.03 -11.95
N SER A 141 15.67 -17.13 -11.41
CA SER A 141 16.24 -17.74 -10.21
C SER A 141 17.67 -18.24 -10.47
N ALA A 142 18.44 -18.47 -9.40
CA ALA A 142 19.78 -19.04 -9.51
C ALA A 142 19.84 -20.40 -10.25
N ARG A 143 18.70 -21.10 -10.37
CA ARG A 143 18.56 -22.36 -11.13
C ARG A 143 18.12 -22.15 -12.58
N GLY A 144 18.14 -20.93 -13.09
CA GLY A 144 17.72 -20.59 -14.46
C GLY A 144 16.21 -20.58 -14.69
N VAL A 145 15.40 -20.82 -13.65
CA VAL A 145 13.94 -20.86 -13.79
C VAL A 145 13.36 -19.45 -13.70
N GLN A 146 12.49 -19.09 -14.65
CA GLN A 146 11.76 -17.83 -14.68
C GLN A 146 10.73 -17.74 -13.54
N GLN A 147 10.77 -16.66 -12.78
CA GLN A 147 9.88 -16.37 -11.67
C GLN A 147 9.39 -14.92 -11.79
N TYR A 148 8.13 -14.67 -11.50
CA TYR A 148 7.59 -13.33 -11.44
C TYR A 148 7.53 -12.88 -9.99
N ARG A 149 8.21 -11.77 -9.68
CA ARG A 149 8.03 -11.04 -8.43
C ARG A 149 6.94 -10.01 -8.65
N ALA A 150 5.91 -10.03 -7.81
CA ALA A 150 4.79 -9.11 -7.93
C ALA A 150 4.43 -8.46 -6.59
N GLY A 151 4.02 -7.20 -6.67
CA GLY A 151 3.32 -6.52 -5.59
C GLY A 151 1.82 -6.63 -5.83
N LEU A 152 1.09 -7.01 -4.79
CA LEU A 152 -0.35 -7.16 -4.77
C LEU A 152 -0.96 -6.07 -3.90
N GLU A 153 -2.04 -5.45 -4.38
CA GLU A 153 -2.95 -4.62 -3.60
C GLU A 153 -4.15 -5.46 -3.20
N LEU A 154 -4.46 -5.54 -1.90
CA LEU A 154 -5.54 -6.37 -1.38
C LEU A 154 -6.87 -5.59 -1.42
N CYS A 155 -7.92 -6.21 -1.96
CA CYS A 155 -9.20 -5.54 -2.20
C CYS A 155 -10.24 -5.76 -1.09
N SER A 156 -10.12 -6.81 -0.27
CA SER A 156 -11.13 -7.15 0.74
C SER A 156 -10.57 -8.04 1.85
N ALA A 157 -9.58 -7.52 2.57
CA ALA A 157 -9.09 -8.18 3.77
C ALA A 157 -9.66 -7.47 5.00
N ASP A 158 -10.19 -8.24 5.95
CA ASP A 158 -10.54 -7.69 7.26
C ASP A 158 -9.24 -7.22 7.94
N GLU A 159 -9.16 -5.92 8.21
CA GLU A 159 -7.97 -5.25 8.73
C GLU A 159 -7.53 -5.86 10.07
N GLU A 160 -8.46 -6.23 10.93
CA GLU A 160 -8.15 -6.80 12.24
C GLU A 160 -7.61 -8.25 12.13
N VAL A 161 -8.16 -9.03 11.20
CA VAL A 161 -7.66 -10.39 10.90
C VAL A 161 -6.27 -10.31 10.29
N MET A 162 -6.05 -9.37 9.36
CA MET A 162 -4.76 -9.15 8.72
C MET A 162 -3.68 -8.72 9.71
N GLU A 163 -4.00 -7.78 10.61
CA GLU A 163 -3.06 -7.33 11.63
C GLU A 163 -2.67 -8.47 12.57
N ARG A 164 -3.64 -9.24 13.08
CA ARG A 164 -3.36 -10.42 13.91
C ARG A 164 -2.51 -11.45 13.18
N TYR A 165 -2.82 -11.73 11.91
CA TYR A 165 -2.06 -12.68 11.10
C TYR A 165 -0.61 -12.18 10.88
N CYS A 166 -0.44 -10.90 10.57
CA CYS A 166 0.89 -10.29 10.39
C CYS A 166 1.71 -10.35 11.68
N GLN A 167 1.11 -10.03 12.83
CA GLN A 167 1.81 -10.07 14.12
C GLN A 167 2.25 -11.49 14.51
N ARG A 168 1.42 -12.50 14.22
CA ARG A 168 1.73 -13.92 14.50
C ARG A 168 2.84 -14.47 13.61
N ASN A 169 2.80 -14.12 12.32
CA ASN A 169 3.62 -14.76 11.28
C ASN A 169 4.80 -13.92 10.79
N ARG A 170 4.98 -12.69 11.31
CA ARG A 170 6.18 -11.89 11.03
C ARG A 170 7.44 -12.61 11.50
N GLN A 171 8.50 -12.47 10.72
CA GLN A 171 9.84 -12.80 11.15
C GLN A 171 10.25 -11.81 12.26
N ALA A 172 10.88 -12.34 13.32
CA ALA A 172 11.35 -11.56 14.47
C ALA A 172 12.48 -10.62 14.07
#